data_AF-A0A914GAR4-F1
#
_entry.id   AF-A0A914GAR4-F1
#
_cell.length_a   1.000
_cell.length_b   1.000
_cell.length_c   1.000
_cell.angle_alpha   90.00
_cell.angle_beta   90.00
_cell.angle_gamma   90.00
#
_symmetry.space_group_name_H-M   'P 1'
#
loop_
_entity.id
_entity.type
_entity.pdbx_description
1 polymer ?
#
loop_
_entity_poly.entity_id
_entity_poly.type
_entity_poly.pdbx_seq_one_letter_code
_entity_poly.pdbx_strand_id
1 'polypeptide(L)'
;MLMAPAVTPWFSDLPGAGSNNPSFRVIDYDPKTWDYNEIDTYYVNLTQLNLNHSTQWQLEYSMKKDYNLEKIDANSMNKLLDSMKVNDTVFMKYIQYNSVLWNPKLPVEKF
;
A
#
# COMPACT_ATOMS: atom_id res chain seq x y z
N MET A 1 -8.59 -7.01 -8.56
CA MET A 1 -7.37 -6.45 -9.19
C MET A 1 -6.53 -5.82 -8.09
N LEU A 2 -5.21 -5.99 -8.15
CA LEU A 2 -4.27 -5.43 -7.18
C LEU A 2 -3.33 -4.48 -7.91
N MET A 3 -3.35 -3.20 -7.53
CA MET A 3 -2.43 -2.21 -8.10
C MET A 3 -1.18 -2.16 -7.23
N ALA A 4 -0.02 -2.39 -7.84
CA ALA A 4 1.28 -2.24 -7.18
C ALA A 4 1.76 -0.79 -7.31
N PRO A 5 2.41 -0.24 -6.28
CA PRO A 5 3.04 1.07 -6.36
C PRO A 5 4.30 1.02 -7.25
N ALA A 6 4.81 2.19 -7.62
CA ALA A 6 5.93 2.31 -8.53
C ALA A 6 7.29 2.34 -7.80
N VAL A 7 8.34 1.86 -8.48
CA VAL A 7 9.73 2.10 -8.04
C VAL A 7 10.10 3.58 -8.21
N THR A 8 9.60 4.23 -9.27
CA THR A 8 9.88 5.66 -9.48
C THR A 8 9.10 6.52 -8.48
N PRO A 9 9.76 7.49 -7.81
CA PRO A 9 9.10 8.47 -6.94
C PRO A 9 8.65 9.71 -7.74
N TRP A 10 8.40 9.56 -9.05
CA TRP A 10 8.09 10.69 -9.91
C TRP A 10 6.84 11.42 -9.44
N PHE A 11 6.93 12.75 -9.41
CA PHE A 11 5.81 13.63 -9.14
C PHE A 11 5.02 13.81 -10.42
N SER A 12 3.80 13.27 -10.45
CA SER A 12 2.92 13.45 -11.59
C SER A 12 2.49 14.92 -11.72
N ASP A 13 2.54 15.44 -12.93
CA ASP A 13 2.01 16.78 -13.27
C ASP A 13 0.48 16.82 -13.31
N LEU A 14 -0.20 15.68 -13.09
CA LEU A 14 -1.65 15.59 -13.02
C LEU A 14 -2.16 16.33 -11.76
N PRO A 15 -3.14 17.26 -11.88
CA PRO A 15 -3.70 17.95 -10.74
C PRO A 15 -4.22 16.98 -9.67
N GLY A 16 -3.81 17.19 -8.42
CA GLY A 16 -4.20 16.35 -7.28
C GLY A 16 -3.43 15.04 -7.14
N ALA A 17 -2.54 14.69 -8.09
CA ALA A 17 -1.69 13.52 -7.96
C ALA A 17 -0.53 13.76 -6.98
N GLY A 18 -0.22 12.72 -6.20
CA GLY A 18 0.93 12.69 -5.29
C GLY A 18 2.14 11.98 -5.90
N SER A 19 3.16 11.79 -5.06
CA SER A 19 4.28 10.88 -5.30
C SER A 19 4.20 9.71 -4.30
N ASN A 20 5.16 8.81 -4.35
CA ASN A 20 5.30 7.69 -3.44
C ASN A 20 6.80 7.42 -3.16
N ASN A 21 7.11 6.81 -2.01
CA ASN A 21 8.44 6.23 -1.85
C ASN A 21 8.64 5.07 -2.85
N PRO A 22 9.88 4.84 -3.34
CA PRO A 22 10.19 3.67 -4.16
C PRO A 22 9.76 2.39 -3.45
N SER A 23 9.03 1.53 -4.16
CA SER A 23 8.41 0.35 -3.59
C SER A 23 8.34 -0.82 -4.58
N PHE A 24 8.25 -2.02 -4.03
CA PHE A 24 7.93 -3.24 -4.77
C PHE A 24 7.07 -4.15 -3.89
N ARG A 25 6.47 -5.18 -4.49
CA ARG A 25 5.58 -6.12 -3.80
C ARG A 25 6.00 -7.56 -4.07
N VAL A 26 5.94 -8.37 -3.02
CA VAL A 26 6.13 -9.82 -3.08
C VAL A 26 4.80 -10.49 -2.77
N ILE A 27 4.38 -11.40 -3.64
CA ILE A 27 3.14 -12.16 -3.48
C ILE A 27 3.52 -13.60 -3.16
N ASP A 28 3.15 -14.04 -1.96
CA ASP A 28 3.20 -15.43 -1.56
C ASP A 28 1.85 -16.10 -1.86
N TYR A 29 1.87 -17.28 -2.48
CA TYR A 29 0.67 -17.97 -2.94
C TYR A 29 0.82 -19.49 -2.86
N ASP A 30 -0.29 -20.19 -2.71
CA ASP A 30 -0.33 -21.65 -2.79
C ASP A 30 -0.22 -22.10 -4.26
N PRO A 31 0.80 -22.87 -4.66
CA PRO A 31 0.99 -23.27 -6.05
C PRO A 31 -0.05 -24.28 -6.57
N LYS A 32 -0.88 -24.87 -5.70
CA LYS A 32 -1.95 -25.80 -6.06
C LYS A 32 -3.28 -25.09 -6.28
N THR A 33 -3.64 -24.16 -5.40
CA THR A 33 -4.93 -23.45 -5.47
C THR A 33 -4.84 -22.07 -6.13
N TRP A 34 -3.62 -21.52 -6.23
CA TRP A 34 -3.34 -20.13 -6.63
C TRP A 34 -3.91 -19.08 -5.69
N ASP A 35 -4.33 -19.48 -4.48
CA ASP A 35 -4.76 -18.55 -3.46
C ASP A 35 -3.57 -17.79 -2.91
N TYR A 36 -3.74 -16.50 -2.69
CA TYR A 36 -2.72 -15.68 -2.03
C TYR A 36 -2.63 -16.03 -0.54
N ASN A 37 -1.43 -16.40 -0.09
CA ASN A 37 -1.12 -16.59 1.31
C ASN A 37 -0.90 -15.23 1.99
N GLU A 38 -0.11 -14.37 1.35
CA GLU A 38 0.22 -13.03 1.82
C GLU A 38 0.68 -12.13 0.66
N ILE A 39 0.50 -10.83 0.83
CA ILE A 39 1.01 -9.81 -0.08
C ILE A 39 1.78 -8.78 0.73
N ASP A 40 3.11 -8.83 0.63
CA ASP A 40 4.02 -7.94 1.32
C ASP A 40 4.45 -6.81 0.40
N THR A 41 4.26 -5.57 0.83
CA THR A 41 4.80 -4.39 0.13
C THR A 41 6.05 -3.93 0.87
N TYR A 42 7.14 -3.74 0.13
CA TYR A 42 8.40 -3.23 0.64
C TYR A 42 8.64 -1.84 0.06
N TYR A 43 9.28 -0.99 0.85
CA TYR A 43 9.64 0.37 0.43
C TYR A 43 11.01 0.76 0.99
N VAL A 44 11.57 1.81 0.43
CA VAL A 44 12.69 2.52 1.04
C VAL A 44 12.30 3.97 1.25
N ASN A 45 12.58 4.51 2.44
CA ASN A 45 12.36 5.94 2.69
C ASN A 45 13.35 6.74 1.85
N LEU A 46 12.86 7.39 0.79
CA LEU A 46 13.71 8.10 -0.16
C LEU A 46 14.46 9.27 0.47
N THR A 47 13.85 9.93 1.47
CA THR A 47 14.51 11.02 2.19
C THR A 47 15.73 10.51 2.95
N GLN A 48 15.59 9.37 3.64
CA GLN A 48 16.71 8.74 4.34
C GLN A 48 17.76 8.18 3.37
N LEU A 49 17.32 7.57 2.26
CA LEU A 49 18.22 7.03 1.24
C LEU A 49 19.10 8.12 0.61
N ASN A 50 18.53 9.30 0.35
CA ASN A 50 19.28 10.45 -0.17
C ASN A 50 20.32 10.99 0.82
N LEU A 51 20.13 10.79 2.13
CA LEU A 51 21.10 11.16 3.17
C LEU A 51 22.12 10.05 3.43
N ASN A 52 21.74 8.79 3.24
CA ASN A 52 22.58 7.63 3.47
C ASN A 52 22.28 6.54 2.43
N HIS A 53 23.21 6.32 1.50
CA HIS A 53 23.06 5.36 0.41
C HIS A 53 22.99 3.90 0.88
N SER A 54 23.33 3.61 2.13
CA SER A 54 23.20 2.28 2.74
C SER A 54 21.83 2.05 3.39
N THR A 55 20.89 2.99 3.27
CA THR A 55 19.52 2.86 3.79
C THR A 55 18.86 1.63 3.15
N GLN A 56 18.41 0.71 4.01
CA GLN A 56 17.83 -0.56 3.58
C GLN A 56 16.36 -0.41 3.20
N TRP A 57 15.92 -1.29 2.31
CA TRP A 57 14.50 -1.53 2.08
C TRP A 57 13.88 -2.16 3.33
N GLN A 58 12.63 -1.82 3.60
CA GLN A 58 11.88 -2.24 4.77
C GLN A 58 10.52 -2.77 4.36
N LEU A 59 9.99 -3.72 5.11
CA LEU A 59 8.58 -4.12 4.98
C LEU A 59 7.72 -2.90 5.35
N GLU A 60 6.88 -2.47 4.42
CA GLU A 60 5.88 -1.45 4.67
C GLU A 60 4.69 -2.05 5.40
N TYR A 61 4.05 -3.04 4.78
CA TYR A 61 2.90 -3.75 5.32
C TYR A 61 2.71 -5.11 4.66
N SER A 62 2.06 -6.00 5.40
CA SER A 62 1.56 -7.31 4.97
C SER A 62 0.04 -7.23 4.85
N MET A 63 -0.51 -7.32 3.64
CA MET A 63 -1.94 -7.08 3.38
C MET A 63 -2.89 -7.89 4.28
N LYS A 64 -2.65 -9.20 4.40
CA LYS A 64 -3.52 -10.08 5.19
C LYS A 64 -3.40 -9.77 6.68
N LYS A 65 -2.18 -9.60 7.18
CA LYS A 65 -1.91 -9.31 8.60
C LYS A 65 -2.41 -7.91 9.00
N ASP A 66 -2.01 -6.86 8.29
CA ASP A 66 -2.29 -5.47 8.68
C ASP A 66 -3.77 -5.07 8.56
N TYR A 67 -4.52 -5.73 7.67
CA TYR A 67 -5.97 -5.57 7.57
C TYR A 67 -6.76 -6.68 8.27
N ASN A 68 -6.08 -7.61 8.97
CA ASN A 68 -6.68 -8.74 9.68
C ASN A 68 -7.68 -9.53 8.81
N LEU A 69 -7.25 -9.92 7.61
CA LEU A 69 -8.06 -10.65 6.65
C LEU A 69 -7.91 -12.16 6.86
N GLU A 70 -9.01 -12.90 6.78
CA GLU A 70 -8.95 -14.37 6.78
C GLU A 70 -8.28 -14.90 5.50
N LYS A 71 -8.50 -14.20 4.38
CA LYS A 71 -8.04 -14.56 3.03
C LYS A 71 -8.00 -13.32 2.15
N ILE A 72 -7.14 -13.34 1.12
CA ILE A 72 -7.06 -12.27 0.13
C ILE A 72 -7.86 -12.71 -1.10
N ASP A 73 -9.17 -12.52 -1.03
CA ASP A 73 -10.12 -12.81 -2.11
C ASP A 73 -11.06 -11.62 -2.37
N ALA A 74 -11.84 -11.68 -3.46
CA ALA A 74 -12.74 -10.59 -3.84
C ALA A 74 -13.76 -10.24 -2.74
N ASN A 75 -14.25 -11.24 -2.00
CA ASN A 75 -15.20 -11.05 -0.92
C ASN A 75 -14.57 -10.29 0.26
N SER A 76 -13.35 -10.68 0.66
CA SER A 76 -12.62 -10.04 1.76
C SER A 76 -12.20 -8.62 1.39
N MET A 77 -11.80 -8.38 0.14
CA MET A 77 -11.55 -7.02 -0.38
C MET A 77 -12.81 -6.15 -0.35
N ASN A 78 -13.98 -6.69 -0.71
CA ASN A 78 -15.23 -5.94 -0.67
C ASN A 78 -15.63 -5.59 0.77
N LYS A 79 -15.49 -6.53 1.72
CA LYS A 79 -15.74 -6.26 3.15
C LYS A 79 -14.79 -5.21 3.70
N LEU A 80 -13.51 -5.25 3.30
CA LEU A 80 -12.52 -4.25 3.68
C LEU A 80 -12.91 -2.86 3.15
N LEU A 81 -13.33 -2.77 1.88
CA LEU A 81 -13.87 -1.54 1.30
C LEU A 81 -15.09 -1.02 2.08
N ASP A 82 -16.04 -1.89 2.42
CA ASP A 82 -17.22 -1.50 3.21
C ASP A 82 -16.82 -0.97 4.59
N SER A 83 -15.79 -1.53 5.23
CA SER A 83 -15.28 -1.02 6.49
C SER A 83 -14.65 0.38 6.36
N MET A 84 -13.94 0.66 5.26
CA MET A 84 -13.33 1.97 5.00
C MET A 84 -14.36 3.09 4.83
N LYS A 85 -15.57 2.77 4.36
CA LYS A 85 -16.66 3.77 4.20
C LYS A 85 -17.16 4.34 5.53
N VAL A 86 -16.99 3.64 6.64
CA VAL A 86 -17.54 3.99 7.96
C VAL A 86 -16.48 4.07 9.05
N ASN A 87 -15.23 3.74 8.75
CA ASN A 87 -14.13 3.74 9.70
C ASN A 87 -12.92 4.49 9.14
N ASP A 88 -12.81 5.76 9.53
CA ASP A 88 -11.73 6.65 9.11
C ASP A 88 -10.34 6.14 9.49
N THR A 89 -10.21 5.33 10.56
CA THR A 89 -8.92 4.75 10.95
C THR A 89 -8.46 3.71 9.93
N VAL A 90 -9.37 2.85 9.45
CA VAL A 90 -9.05 1.85 8.42
C VAL A 90 -8.80 2.53 7.08
N PHE A 91 -9.59 3.56 6.76
CA PHE A 91 -9.40 4.34 5.55
C PHE A 91 -8.06 5.10 5.57
N MET A 92 -7.70 5.74 6.68
CA MET A 92 -6.41 6.42 6.82
C MET A 92 -5.23 5.44 6.72
N LYS A 93 -5.35 4.23 7.27
CA LYS A 93 -4.35 3.17 7.06
C LYS A 93 -4.17 2.86 5.56
N TYR A 94 -5.26 2.78 4.81
CA TYR A 94 -5.17 2.62 3.35
C TYR A 94 -4.50 3.81 2.66
N ILE A 95 -4.83 5.04 3.03
CA ILE A 95 -4.20 6.25 2.47
C ILE A 95 -2.68 6.26 2.76
N GLN A 96 -2.26 5.84 3.96
CA GLN A 96 -0.85 5.67 4.29
C GLN A 96 -0.15 4.72 3.33
N TYR A 97 -0.69 3.53 3.10
CA TYR A 97 -0.08 2.55 2.19
C TYR A 97 -0.22 2.92 0.71
N ASN A 98 -1.30 3.60 0.31
CA ASN A 98 -1.49 4.05 -1.07
C ASN A 98 -0.41 5.06 -1.49
N SER A 99 0.02 5.91 -0.56
CA SER A 99 1.12 6.87 -0.77
C SER A 99 2.51 6.30 -0.49
N VAL A 100 2.62 5.01 -0.14
CA VAL A 100 3.86 4.37 0.32
C VAL A 100 4.52 5.18 1.44
N LEU A 101 3.71 5.56 2.45
CA LEU A 101 4.07 6.41 3.59
C LEU A 101 4.61 7.80 3.24
N TRP A 102 4.46 8.26 1.99
CA TRP A 102 4.87 9.60 1.57
C TRP A 102 3.73 10.61 1.75
N ASN A 103 3.89 11.51 2.73
CA ASN A 103 2.96 12.63 2.98
C ASN A 103 1.46 12.24 2.95
N PRO A 104 1.04 11.20 3.70
CA PRO A 104 -0.34 10.73 3.64
C PRO A 104 -1.30 11.78 4.18
N LYS A 105 -2.31 12.14 3.39
CA LYS A 105 -3.36 13.08 3.76
C LYS A 105 -4.71 12.56 3.30
N LEU A 106 -5.71 12.67 4.16
CA LEU A 106 -7.09 12.36 3.76
C LEU A 106 -7.51 13.33 2.64
N PRO A 107 -8.23 12.84 1.62
CA PRO A 107 -8.82 13.70 0.61
C PRO A 107 -9.78 14.70 1.26
N VAL A 108 -9.61 15.98 0.95
CA VAL A 108 -10.43 17.08 1.52
C VAL A 108 -11.70 17.36 0.70
N GLU A 109 -11.77 16.85 -0.53
CA GLU A 109 -12.91 16.99 -1.42
C GLU A 109 -13.58 15.63 -1.68
N LYS A 110 -14.92 15.62 -1.74
CA LYS A 110 -15.67 14.45 -2.23
C LYS A 110 -15.58 14.45 -3.75
N PHE A 111 -15.02 13.37 -4.32
CA PHE A 111 -15.15 13.06 -5.74
C PHE A 111 -16.59 12.66 -6.06
#